data_AF-A0A7Z9RZ04-F1
#
_entry.id   AF-A0A7Z9RZ04-F1
#
_cell.length_a   1.000
_cell.length_b   1.000
_cell.length_c   1.000
_cell.angle_alpha   90.00
_cell.angle_beta   90.00
_cell.angle_gamma   90.00
#
_symmetry.space_group_name_H-M   'P 1'
#
loop_
_entity.id
_entity.type
_entity.pdbx_description
1 polymer ?
#
loop_
_entity_poly.entity_id
_entity_poly.type
_entity_poly.pdbx_seq_one_letter_code
_entity_poly.pdbx_strand_id
1 'polypeptide(L)'
;MDTILDNVDILILSAAFLSLIATGVVFNIMRKEESPHPEFGHMTGPTLLLVILTMLLFLTWLTVAVSYLDLGGLNVVVAMGVATIKGSLVALYFMHLRWDRPYNAIIFVASLLFLGVFLGFALLDTAEYNPSLIDDPFLKIPVEQYGAEQG
;
A
#
# COMPACT_ATOMS: atom_id res chain seq x y z
N MET A 1 -19.04 -19.59 23.57
CA MET A 1 -18.23 -20.35 22.59
C MET A 1 -17.30 -19.43 21.81
N ASP A 2 -17.58 -18.13 21.84
CA ASP A 2 -16.90 -17.06 21.10
C ASP A 2 -15.51 -16.74 21.66
N THR A 3 -15.32 -16.84 22.98
CA THR A 3 -14.02 -16.66 23.65
C THR A 3 -12.95 -17.69 23.24
N ILE A 4 -13.35 -18.88 22.80
CA ILE A 4 -12.42 -19.91 22.32
C ILE A 4 -12.02 -19.63 20.86
N LEU A 5 -12.94 -19.09 20.05
CA LEU A 5 -12.65 -18.72 18.66
C LEU A 5 -11.71 -17.52 18.59
N ASP A 6 -11.94 -16.47 19.40
CA ASP A 6 -11.05 -15.30 19.49
C ASP A 6 -9.61 -15.68 19.90
N ASN A 7 -9.46 -16.60 20.86
CA ASN A 7 -8.14 -17.05 21.31
C ASN A 7 -7.42 -17.90 20.26
N VAL A 8 -8.17 -18.66 19.46
CA VAL A 8 -7.63 -19.49 18.38
C VAL A 8 -7.23 -18.62 17.18
N ASP A 9 -8.02 -17.61 16.82
CA ASP A 9 -7.69 -16.68 15.74
C ASP A 9 -6.46 -15.82 16.09
N ILE A 10 -6.36 -15.34 17.33
CA ILE A 10 -5.16 -14.63 17.85
C ILE A 10 -3.94 -15.55 17.89
N LEU A 11 -4.11 -16.82 18.28
CA LEU A 11 -3.04 -17.80 18.32
C LEU A 11 -2.55 -18.17 16.92
N ILE A 12 -3.45 -18.37 15.96
CA ILE A 12 -3.14 -18.63 14.55
C ILE A 12 -2.42 -17.43 13.95
N LEU A 13 -2.91 -16.21 14.22
CA LEU A 13 -2.30 -14.99 13.76
C LEU A 13 -0.88 -14.83 14.31
N SER A 14 -0.66 -14.98 15.61
CA SER A 14 0.67 -14.86 16.22
C SER A 14 1.62 -15.98 15.79
N ALA A 15 1.14 -17.20 15.57
CA ALA A 15 1.96 -18.32 15.10
C ALA A 15 2.33 -18.17 13.63
N ALA A 16 1.40 -17.72 12.78
CA ALA A 16 1.69 -17.30 11.41
C ALA A 16 2.66 -16.11 11.42
N PHE A 17 2.53 -15.23 12.43
CA PHE A 17 3.43 -14.10 12.61
C PHE A 17 4.86 -14.56 12.91
N LEU A 18 5.00 -15.42 13.91
CA LEU A 18 6.30 -15.95 14.30
C LEU A 18 6.94 -16.77 13.18
N SER A 19 6.16 -17.60 12.48
CA SER A 19 6.62 -18.46 11.39
C SER A 19 7.09 -17.65 10.17
N LEU A 20 6.37 -16.58 9.81
CA LEU A 20 6.78 -15.75 8.67
C LEU A 20 7.89 -14.76 9.02
N ILE A 21 7.95 -14.22 10.25
CA ILE A 21 9.15 -13.47 10.70
C ILE A 21 10.35 -14.40 10.67
N ALA A 22 10.22 -15.62 11.21
CA ALA A 22 11.29 -16.61 11.15
C ALA A 22 11.68 -16.90 9.70
N THR A 23 10.73 -17.06 8.78
CA THR A 23 11.00 -17.32 7.36
C THR A 23 11.61 -16.12 6.65
N GLY A 24 11.17 -14.89 6.91
CA GLY A 24 11.71 -13.66 6.33
C GLY A 24 13.09 -13.32 6.88
N VAL A 25 13.32 -13.54 8.18
CA VAL A 25 14.63 -13.40 8.82
C VAL A 25 15.57 -14.48 8.33
N VAL A 26 15.14 -15.75 8.26
CA VAL A 26 15.93 -16.85 7.69
C VAL A 26 16.22 -16.59 6.21
N PHE A 27 15.29 -16.07 5.42
CA PHE A 27 15.53 -15.67 4.04
C PHE A 27 16.59 -14.56 3.94
N ASN A 28 16.55 -13.57 4.84
CA ASN A 28 17.56 -12.52 4.88
C ASN A 28 18.94 -13.03 5.35
N ILE A 29 18.97 -13.99 6.28
CA ILE A 29 20.20 -14.63 6.77
C ILE A 29 20.79 -15.58 5.72
N MET A 30 19.96 -16.34 5.00
CA MET A 30 20.36 -17.24 3.91
C MET A 30 20.90 -16.51 2.69
N ARG A 31 20.61 -15.22 2.54
CA ARG A 31 21.05 -14.39 1.40
C ARG A 31 22.40 -13.71 1.64
N LYS A 32 23.10 -14.03 2.74
CA LYS A 32 24.49 -13.57 2.93
C LYS A 32 25.47 -14.41 2.09
N GLU A 33 25.25 -14.43 0.79
CA GLU A 33 26.21 -14.94 -0.19
C GLU A 33 26.55 -13.80 -1.14
N GLU A 34 27.57 -13.03 -0.74
CA GLU A 34 28.32 -12.20 -1.65
C GLU A 34 29.18 -13.14 -2.51
N SER A 35 28.83 -13.30 -3.78
CA SER A 35 29.77 -13.85 -4.76
C SER A 35 30.71 -12.72 -5.21
N PRO A 36 32.02 -12.80 -4.95
CA PRO A 36 32.97 -11.77 -5.35
C PRO A 36 33.38 -12.04 -6.80
N HIS A 37 32.76 -11.37 -7.76
CA HIS A 37 33.31 -11.31 -9.12
C HIS A 37 33.34 -9.87 -9.64
N PRO A 38 34.54 -9.32 -9.92
CA PRO A 38 34.69 -8.02 -10.53
C PRO A 38 34.50 -8.10 -12.06
N GLU A 39 34.49 -6.92 -12.66
CA GLU A 39 34.67 -6.63 -14.08
C GLU A 39 33.42 -6.61 -15.00
N PHE A 40 32.92 -5.37 -15.11
CA PHE A 40 32.39 -4.73 -16.33
C PHE A 40 30.98 -5.11 -16.81
N GLY A 41 29.99 -4.40 -16.25
CA GLY A 41 28.65 -4.29 -16.81
C GLY A 41 27.72 -3.50 -15.88
N HIS A 42 27.81 -2.17 -15.92
CA HIS A 42 27.06 -1.25 -15.06
C HIS A 42 25.57 -1.18 -15.40
N MET A 43 24.78 -2.13 -14.91
CA MET A 43 23.33 -1.96 -14.70
C MET A 43 23.01 -2.63 -13.36
N THR A 44 22.54 -1.82 -12.40
CA THR A 44 22.27 -2.17 -10.99
C THR A 44 22.11 -3.67 -10.72
N GLY A 45 23.09 -4.26 -10.02
CA GLY A 45 23.14 -5.70 -9.80
C GLY A 45 21.79 -6.22 -9.28
N PRO A 46 21.28 -7.34 -9.84
CA PRO A 46 19.95 -7.89 -9.49
C PRO A 46 19.82 -8.19 -7.99
N THR A 47 20.95 -8.37 -7.30
CA THR A 47 21.05 -8.50 -5.85
C THR A 47 20.43 -7.33 -5.10
N LEU A 48 20.65 -6.08 -5.54
CA LEU A 48 20.11 -4.89 -4.86
C LEU A 48 18.58 -4.84 -5.00
N LEU A 49 18.06 -5.07 -6.20
CA LEU A 49 16.61 -5.13 -6.46
C LEU A 49 15.93 -6.25 -5.64
N LEU A 50 16.56 -7.43 -5.52
CA LEU A 50 16.06 -8.52 -4.68
C LEU A 50 16.09 -8.17 -3.18
N VAL A 51 17.10 -7.45 -2.70
CA VAL A 51 17.17 -6.94 -1.33
C VAL A 51 15.99 -6.04 -1.02
N ILE A 52 15.73 -5.06 -1.88
CA ILE A 52 14.62 -4.14 -1.68
C ILE A 52 13.28 -4.87 -1.82
N LEU A 53 13.08 -5.74 -2.81
CA LEU A 53 11.87 -6.54 -2.97
C LEU A 53 11.49 -7.27 -1.67
N THR A 54 12.47 -7.88 -1.00
CA THR A 54 12.22 -8.59 0.25
C THR A 54 11.93 -7.66 1.42
N MET A 55 12.54 -6.46 1.44
CA MET A 55 12.23 -5.41 2.40
C MET A 55 10.77 -4.92 2.23
N LEU A 56 10.30 -4.78 0.98
CA LEU A 56 8.91 -4.40 0.67
C LEU A 56 7.90 -5.49 1.06
N LEU A 57 8.26 -6.76 0.83
CA LEU A 57 7.43 -7.90 1.22
C LEU A 57 7.26 -7.94 2.75
N PHE A 58 8.35 -7.74 3.49
CA PHE A 58 8.35 -7.63 4.94
C PHE A 58 7.46 -6.47 5.43
N LEU A 59 7.59 -5.29 4.83
CA LEU A 59 6.79 -4.12 5.21
C LEU A 59 5.29 -4.31 4.93
N THR A 60 4.94 -4.99 3.83
CA THR A 60 3.54 -5.34 3.50
C THR A 60 2.95 -6.27 4.54
N TRP A 61 3.74 -7.23 5.00
CA TRP A 61 3.25 -8.17 5.96
C TRP A 61 3.18 -7.59 7.39
N LEU A 62 4.07 -6.64 7.72
CA LEU A 62 3.92 -5.79 8.90
C LEU A 62 2.59 -5.01 8.87
N THR A 63 2.13 -4.53 7.71
CA THR A 63 0.80 -3.87 7.63
C THR A 63 -0.35 -4.83 7.92
N VAL A 64 -0.25 -6.07 7.47
CA VAL A 64 -1.27 -7.09 7.75
C VAL A 64 -1.32 -7.34 9.26
N ALA A 65 -0.18 -7.45 9.94
CA ALA A 65 -0.11 -7.54 11.41
C ALA A 65 -0.85 -6.43 12.13
N VAL A 66 -0.52 -5.20 11.74
CA VAL A 66 -1.03 -4.00 12.38
C VAL A 66 -2.52 -3.86 12.12
N SER A 67 -3.01 -4.32 10.97
CA SER A 67 -4.44 -4.34 10.65
C SER A 67 -5.27 -5.26 11.56
N TYR A 68 -4.66 -6.24 12.23
CA TYR A 68 -5.35 -7.08 13.22
C TYR A 68 -5.31 -6.50 14.63
N LEU A 69 -4.43 -5.52 14.89
CA LEU A 69 -4.48 -4.73 16.12
C LEU A 69 -5.52 -3.63 15.90
N ASP A 70 -6.74 -3.86 16.37
CA ASP A 70 -7.85 -2.93 16.19
C ASP A 70 -7.65 -1.68 17.06
N LEU A 71 -6.88 -0.72 16.53
CA LEU A 71 -6.62 0.59 17.13
C LEU A 71 -7.76 1.59 16.83
N GLY A 72 -8.91 1.10 16.33
CA GLY A 72 -10.04 1.94 15.92
C GLY A 72 -9.65 2.94 14.83
N GLY A 73 -9.98 4.22 15.03
CA GLY A 73 -9.70 5.29 14.05
C GLY A 73 -8.21 5.53 13.74
N LEU A 74 -7.29 5.06 14.59
CA LEU A 74 -5.85 5.18 14.35
C LEU A 74 -5.35 4.24 13.24
N ASN A 75 -6.11 3.19 12.91
CA ASN A 75 -5.72 2.19 11.90
C ASN A 75 -5.49 2.84 10.53
N VAL A 76 -6.34 3.80 10.14
CA VAL A 76 -6.21 4.53 8.86
C VAL A 76 -4.91 5.33 8.81
N VAL A 77 -4.53 5.99 9.90
CA VAL A 77 -3.30 6.80 9.97
C VAL A 77 -2.07 5.89 9.83
N VAL A 78 -2.07 4.74 10.51
CA VAL A 78 -0.96 3.79 10.42
C VAL A 78 -0.91 3.14 9.05
N ALA A 79 -2.04 2.74 8.47
CA ALA A 79 -2.12 2.20 7.12
C ALA A 79 -1.57 3.18 6.07
N MET A 80 -1.92 4.46 6.16
CA MET A 80 -1.40 5.52 5.28
C MET A 80 0.10 5.79 5.48
N GLY A 81 0.57 5.79 6.73
CA GLY A 81 1.99 5.93 7.03
C GLY A 81 2.83 4.81 6.42
N VAL A 82 2.41 3.55 6.60
CA VAL A 82 3.16 2.42 6.03
C VAL A 82 3.04 2.35 4.51
N ALA A 83 1.87 2.69 3.94
CA ALA A 83 1.71 2.80 2.49
C ALA A 83 2.69 3.82 1.89
N THR A 84 2.87 4.96 2.56
CA THR A 84 3.82 6.01 2.14
C THR A 84 5.27 5.52 2.20
N ILE A 85 5.67 4.86 3.30
CA ILE A 85 7.02 4.30 3.44
C ILE A 85 7.30 3.28 2.33
N LYS A 86 6.35 2.37 2.07
CA LYS A 86 6.47 1.39 0.98
C LYS A 86 6.62 2.08 -0.37
N GLY A 87 5.79 3.08 -0.65
CA GLY A 87 5.84 3.88 -1.87
C GLY A 87 7.18 4.59 -2.05
N SER A 88 7.73 5.19 -0.99
CA SER A 88 9.04 5.86 -1.03
C SER A 88 10.18 4.88 -1.31
N LEU A 89 10.18 3.67 -0.72
CA LEU A 89 11.18 2.64 -1.03
C LEU A 89 11.10 2.17 -2.49
N VAL A 90 9.89 1.97 -3.02
CA VAL A 90 9.70 1.65 -4.45
C VAL A 90 10.25 2.77 -5.32
N ALA A 91 9.89 4.03 -5.03
CA ALA A 91 10.30 5.18 -5.83
C ALA A 91 11.83 5.39 -5.83
N LEU A 92 12.49 5.28 -4.67
CA LEU A 92 13.93 5.51 -4.58
C LEU A 92 14.75 4.44 -5.32
N TYR A 93 14.33 3.18 -5.26
CA TYR A 93 15.14 2.05 -5.70
C TYR A 93 14.66 1.38 -6.98
N PHE A 94 13.35 1.13 -7.15
CA PHE A 94 12.79 0.49 -8.35
C PHE A 94 12.58 1.47 -9.49
N MET A 95 12.24 2.73 -9.20
CA MET A 95 12.20 3.80 -10.21
C MET A 95 13.57 4.44 -10.46
N HIS A 96 14.63 3.88 -9.89
CA HIS A 96 16.02 4.27 -10.16
C HIS A 96 16.37 5.72 -9.73
N LEU A 97 15.56 6.38 -8.89
CA LEU A 97 15.78 7.77 -8.46
C LEU A 97 17.15 8.01 -7.80
N ARG A 98 17.66 7.01 -7.07
CA ARG A 98 18.91 7.12 -6.31
C ARG A 98 20.17 6.97 -7.17
N TRP A 99 20.10 6.20 -8.26
CA TRP A 99 21.26 5.81 -9.08
C TRP A 99 21.24 6.35 -10.50
N ASP A 100 20.09 6.75 -11.03
CA ASP A 100 19.93 7.23 -12.40
C ASP A 100 19.99 8.75 -12.49
N ARG A 101 19.99 9.28 -13.72
CA ARG A 101 19.96 10.72 -14.00
C ARG A 101 18.78 11.40 -13.25
N PRO A 102 18.94 12.66 -12.78
CA PRO A 102 17.91 13.40 -12.04
C PRO A 102 16.59 13.60 -12.81
N TYR A 103 16.55 13.23 -14.09
CA TYR A 103 15.37 13.26 -14.95
C TYR A 103 14.20 12.41 -14.41
N ASN A 104 14.49 11.22 -13.87
CA ASN A 104 13.46 10.34 -13.29
C ASN A 104 12.82 10.96 -12.04
N ALA A 105 13.59 11.69 -11.23
CA ALA A 105 13.08 12.42 -10.07
C ALA A 105 12.12 13.54 -10.48
N ILE A 106 12.46 14.30 -11.53
CA ILE A 106 11.63 15.40 -12.02
C ILE A 106 10.30 14.87 -12.57
N ILE A 107 10.33 13.81 -13.37
CA ILE A 107 9.11 13.18 -13.92
C ILE A 107 8.25 12.63 -12.79
N PHE A 108 8.85 11.97 -11.79
CA PHE A 108 8.12 11.44 -10.65
C PHE A 108 7.41 12.56 -9.87
N VAL A 109 8.12 13.64 -9.53
CA VAL A 109 7.53 14.79 -8.83
C VAL A 109 6.46 15.47 -9.68
N ALA A 110 6.69 15.67 -10.96
CA ALA A 110 5.69 16.22 -11.88
C ALA A 110 4.43 15.35 -11.97
N SER A 111 4.60 14.03 -12.05
CA SER A 111 3.48 13.07 -12.07
C SER A 111 2.70 13.08 -10.75
N LEU A 112 3.37 13.21 -9.60
CA LEU A 112 2.73 13.26 -8.30
C LEU A 112 1.98 14.59 -8.09
N LEU A 113 2.56 15.70 -8.56
CA LEU A 113 1.89 17.00 -8.57
C LEU A 113 0.63 16.96 -9.43
N PHE A 114 0.74 16.43 -10.65
CA PHE A 114 -0.38 16.32 -11.58
C PHE A 114 -1.45 15.37 -11.05
N LEU A 115 -1.07 14.23 -10.46
CA LEU A 115 -1.97 13.31 -9.78
C LEU A 115 -2.70 14.02 -8.64
N GLY A 116 -2.00 14.79 -7.80
CA GLY A 116 -2.61 15.52 -6.69
C GLY A 116 -3.63 16.56 -7.15
N VAL A 117 -3.31 17.31 -8.21
CA VAL A 117 -4.24 18.27 -8.82
C VAL A 117 -5.45 17.57 -9.43
N PHE A 118 -5.22 16.47 -10.16
CA PHE A 118 -6.30 15.66 -10.75
C PHE A 118 -7.22 15.09 -9.68
N LEU A 119 -6.67 14.50 -8.61
CA LEU A 119 -7.45 13.96 -7.50
C LEU A 119 -8.24 15.06 -6.80
N GLY A 120 -7.64 16.25 -6.60
CA GLY A 120 -8.32 17.41 -6.05
C GLY A 120 -9.53 17.82 -6.89
N PHE A 121 -9.35 17.93 -8.21
CA PHE A 121 -10.46 18.23 -9.11
C PHE A 121 -11.53 17.13 -9.14
N ALA A 122 -11.15 15.86 -9.16
CA ALA A 122 -12.10 14.74 -9.16
C ALA A 122 -12.95 14.71 -7.87
N LEU A 123 -12.34 15.02 -6.72
CA LEU A 123 -13.05 15.13 -5.45
C LEU A 123 -13.98 16.34 -5.40
N LEU A 124 -13.56 17.48 -5.94
CA LEU A 124 -14.41 18.67 -6.05
C LEU A 124 -15.60 18.42 -6.98
N ASP A 125 -15.39 17.74 -8.10
CA ASP A 125 -16.43 17.37 -9.05
C ASP A 125 -17.45 16.41 -8.41
N THR A 126 -16.97 15.41 -7.67
CA THR A 126 -17.84 14.48 -6.92
C THR A 126 -18.62 15.22 -5.82
N ALA A 127 -18.01 16.19 -5.14
CA ALA A 127 -18.66 16.95 -4.07
C ALA A 127 -19.79 17.85 -4.60
N GLU A 128 -19.69 18.32 -5.84
CA GLU A 128 -20.71 19.15 -6.50
C GLU A 128 -21.81 18.31 -7.18
N TYR A 129 -21.75 16.97 -7.08
CA TYR A 129 -22.78 16.08 -7.62
C TYR A 129 -24.14 16.33 -6.95
N ASN A 130 -25.01 17.07 -7.66
CA ASN A 130 -26.35 17.41 -7.21
C ASN A 130 -27.41 16.51 -7.89
N PRO A 131 -28.00 15.53 -7.17
CA PRO A 131 -29.00 14.62 -7.73
C PRO A 131 -30.32 15.33 -8.12
N SER A 132 -30.56 16.54 -7.60
CA SER A 132 -31.73 17.35 -7.93
C SER A 132 -31.71 17.99 -9.33
N LEU A 133 -30.61 17.85 -10.07
CA LEU A 133 -30.50 18.32 -11.46
C LEU A 133 -30.91 17.24 -12.48
N ILE A 134 -31.21 16.03 -12.00
CA ILE A 134 -31.89 14.97 -12.76
C ILE A 134 -33.39 15.19 -12.58
N ASP A 135 -33.91 16.25 -13.21
CA ASP A 135 -35.35 16.49 -13.36
C ASP A 135 -35.73 16.12 -14.80
N ASP A 136 -35.65 14.82 -15.11
CA ASP A 136 -36.14 14.32 -16.37
C ASP A 136 -37.67 14.17 -16.29
N PRO A 137 -38.43 14.83 -17.19
CA PRO A 137 -39.90 14.85 -17.16
C PRO A 137 -40.56 13.46 -17.22
N PHE A 138 -39.77 12.42 -17.52
CA PHE A 138 -40.20 11.05 -17.77
C PHE A 138 -39.83 10.07 -16.63
N LEU A 139 -39.08 10.49 -15.62
CA LEU A 139 -38.64 9.65 -14.50
C LEU A 139 -39.13 10.25 -13.17
N LYS A 140 -40.44 10.39 -13.04
CA LYS A 140 -41.09 10.72 -11.75
C LYS A 140 -41.09 9.48 -10.84
N ILE A 141 -39.93 9.12 -10.31
CA ILE A 141 -39.84 8.09 -9.28
C ILE A 141 -39.86 8.81 -7.93
N PRO A 142 -40.82 8.50 -7.02
CA PRO A 142 -40.87 9.10 -5.70
C PRO A 142 -39.55 8.84 -4.94
N VAL A 143 -38.94 9.90 -4.42
CA VAL A 143 -37.66 9.87 -3.67
C VAL A 143 -37.74 8.96 -2.42
N GLU A 144 -38.94 8.64 -1.94
CA GLU A 144 -39.20 7.67 -0.86
C GLU A 144 -38.69 6.25 -1.14
N GLN A 145 -38.46 5.87 -2.40
CA GLN A 145 -38.02 4.51 -2.75
C GLN A 145 -36.49 4.32 -2.71
N TYR A 146 -35.70 5.38 -2.50
CA TYR A 146 -34.22 5.29 -2.50
C TYR A 146 -33.60 5.16 -1.09
N GLY A 147 -34.32 5.51 -0.03
CA GLY A 147 -33.79 5.59 1.34
C GLY A 147 -34.08 4.41 2.27
N ALA A 148 -34.79 3.37 1.81
CA ALA A 148 -35.32 2.33 2.68
C ALA A 148 -34.56 0.99 2.67
N GLU A 149 -33.54 0.79 1.82
CA GLU A 149 -32.85 -0.51 1.66
C GLU A 149 -31.33 -0.48 1.90
N GLN A 150 -30.81 0.45 2.70
CA GLN A 150 -29.40 0.41 3.15
C GLN A 150 -29.24 0.69 4.65
N GLY A 151 -29.96 -0.08 5.46
CA GLY A 151 -29.64 -0.32 6.87
C GLY A 151 -29.00 -1.69 7.03
#